data_AF-A0A838SJZ3-F1
#
_entry.id   AF-A0A838SJZ3-F1
#
_cell.length_a   1.000
_cell.length_b   1.000
_cell.length_c   1.000
_cell.angle_alpha   90.00
_cell.angle_beta   90.00
_cell.angle_gamma   90.00
#
_symmetry.space_group_name_H-M   'P 1'
#
loop_
_entity.id
_entity.type
_entity.pdbx_description
1 polymer ?
#
loop_
_entity_poly.entity_id
_entity_poly.type
_entity_poly.pdbx_seq_one_letter_code
_entity_poly.pdbx_strand_id
1 'polypeptide(L)'
;MSGGPDPQYVRARRALLDGLAALEPHLNALVVVGAQAIYLHTGAADLAVAELTTDADLAIGPEFLAEEPTIGGLLESHGFELQDDPGKWKTHDGVQVDLLVPDALAGPGRRGARLLATASESRDAPRESKVCSSTPMATGPWAHDAT
;
A
#
# COMPACT_ATOMS: atom_id res chain seq x y z
N MET A 1 28.56 -15.14 10.05
CA MET A 1 27.50 -14.38 9.34
C MET A 1 27.06 -13.28 10.29
N SER A 2 27.25 -12.01 9.94
CA SER A 2 26.76 -10.91 10.79
C SER A 2 25.24 -11.01 10.87
N GLY A 3 24.71 -11.46 12.01
CA GLY A 3 23.32 -11.89 12.19
C GLY A 3 22.29 -10.75 12.31
N GLY A 4 22.42 -9.71 11.47
CA GLY A 4 21.45 -8.62 11.37
C GLY A 4 20.53 -8.79 10.16
N PRO A 5 19.35 -8.15 10.17
CA PRO A 5 18.46 -8.13 9.00
C PRO A 5 19.13 -7.46 7.80
N ASP A 6 18.73 -7.85 6.60
CA ASP A 6 19.25 -7.28 5.36
C ASP A 6 19.01 -5.75 5.33
N PRO A 7 20.00 -4.92 4.97
CA PRO A 7 19.83 -3.47 4.88
C PRO A 7 18.69 -3.03 3.94
N GLN A 8 18.40 -3.77 2.87
CA GLN A 8 17.28 -3.48 1.97
C GLN A 8 15.95 -3.71 2.66
N TYR A 9 15.82 -4.81 3.40
CA TYR A 9 14.64 -5.09 4.21
C TYR A 9 14.42 -3.97 5.24
N VAL A 10 15.49 -3.51 5.91
CA VAL A 10 15.39 -2.41 6.88
C VAL A 10 14.90 -1.11 6.22
N ARG A 11 15.36 -0.81 5.00
CA ARG A 11 14.88 0.35 4.22
C ARG A 11 13.41 0.21 3.82
N ALA A 12 13.02 -0.96 3.31
CA ALA A 12 11.63 -1.26 2.97
C ALA A 12 10.70 -1.13 4.19
N ARG A 13 11.12 -1.64 5.34
CA ARG A 13 10.38 -1.54 6.60
C ARG A 13 10.24 -0.08 7.06
N ARG A 14 11.29 0.73 6.92
CA ARG A 14 11.24 2.17 7.21
C ARG A 14 10.27 2.90 6.29
N ALA A 15 10.32 2.63 4.98
CA ALA A 15 9.40 3.25 4.03
C ALA A 15 7.93 2.94 4.35
N LEU A 16 7.60 1.70 4.77
CA LEU A 16 6.26 1.36 5.24
C LEU A 16 5.87 2.22 6.46
N LEU A 17 6.74 2.30 7.47
CA LEU A 17 6.47 3.04 8.70
C LEU A 17 6.36 4.55 8.46
N ASP A 18 7.20 5.12 7.60
CA ASP A 18 7.15 6.52 7.19
C ASP A 18 5.85 6.82 6.43
N GLY A 19 5.40 5.89 5.57
CA GLY A 19 4.12 5.99 4.87
C GLY A 19 2.93 5.93 5.82
N LEU A 20 2.95 5.03 6.81
CA LEU A 20 1.91 4.97 7.85
C LEU A 20 1.89 6.22 8.72
N ALA A 21 3.06 6.78 9.05
CA ALA A 21 3.16 8.04 9.80
C ALA A 21 2.62 9.22 8.98
N ALA A 22 2.97 9.30 7.70
CA ALA A 22 2.45 10.33 6.81
C ALA A 22 0.92 10.27 6.68
N LEU A 23 0.37 9.06 6.70
CA LEU A 23 -1.06 8.80 6.56
C LEU A 23 -1.79 8.62 7.90
N GLU A 24 -1.23 9.13 9.01
CA GLU A 24 -1.84 9.05 10.35
C GLU A 24 -3.35 9.39 10.37
N PRO A 25 -3.83 10.45 9.68
CA PRO A 25 -5.27 10.79 9.67
C PRO A 25 -6.18 9.70 9.06
N HIS A 26 -5.62 8.79 8.26
CA HIS A 26 -6.35 7.76 7.51
C HIS A 26 -6.04 6.34 7.95
N LEU A 27 -5.36 6.12 9.08
CA LEU A 27 -4.93 4.76 9.49
C LEU A 27 -6.07 3.74 9.54
N ASN A 28 -7.29 4.16 9.89
CA ASN A 28 -8.48 3.30 9.92
C ASN A 28 -8.90 2.78 8.53
N ALA A 29 -8.41 3.41 7.46
CA ALA A 29 -8.65 3.03 6.08
C ALA A 29 -7.49 2.24 5.47
N LEU A 30 -6.41 1.98 6.20
CA LEU A 30 -5.21 1.35 5.65
C LEU A 30 -5.05 -0.10 6.13
N VAL A 31 -4.67 -0.96 5.19
CA VAL A 31 -4.29 -2.34 5.45
C VAL A 31 -2.90 -2.58 4.89
N VAL A 32 -1.97 -3.03 5.73
CA VAL A 32 -0.66 -3.50 5.25
C VAL A 32 -0.87 -4.78 4.45
N VAL A 33 -0.37 -4.81 3.21
CA VAL A 33 -0.45 -5.96 2.31
C VAL A 33 0.95 -6.31 1.80
N GLY A 34 1.05 -7.26 0.87
CA GLY A 34 2.33 -7.67 0.30
C GLY A 34 3.22 -8.45 1.28
N ALA A 35 4.52 -8.47 0.99
CA ALA A 35 5.49 -9.30 1.73
C ALA A 35 5.58 -8.91 3.21
N GLN A 36 5.53 -7.62 3.53
CA GLN A 36 5.63 -7.14 4.92
C GLN A 36 4.43 -7.58 5.77
N ALA A 37 3.23 -7.70 5.19
CA ALA A 37 2.06 -8.25 5.89
C ALA A 37 2.24 -9.73 6.23
N ILE A 38 2.81 -10.51 5.29
CA ILE A 38 3.10 -11.93 5.52
C ILE A 38 4.09 -12.08 6.67
N TYR A 39 5.21 -11.37 6.63
CA TYR A 39 6.24 -11.42 7.69
C TYR A 39 5.68 -11.00 9.06
N LEU A 40 4.84 -9.96 9.11
CA LEU A 40 4.15 -9.55 10.33
C LEU A 40 3.23 -10.66 10.88
N HIS A 41 2.49 -11.34 10.00
CA HIS A 41 1.52 -12.35 10.39
C HIS A 41 2.17 -13.68 10.80
N THR A 42 3.24 -14.09 10.10
CA THR A 42 3.95 -15.34 10.42
C THR A 42 4.87 -15.20 11.63
N GLY A 43 5.20 -13.97 12.02
CA GLY A 43 6.17 -13.69 13.08
C GLY A 43 7.54 -14.28 12.74
N ALA A 44 8.35 -14.56 13.77
CA ALA A 44 9.60 -15.30 13.63
C ALA A 44 9.34 -16.79 13.35
N ALA A 45 8.64 -17.09 12.26
CA ALA A 45 8.62 -18.43 11.70
C ALA A 45 10.04 -18.76 11.21
N ASP A 46 10.47 -20.00 11.42
CA ASP A 46 11.75 -20.49 10.92
C ASP A 46 11.64 -20.70 9.39
N LEU A 47 11.56 -19.58 8.67
CA LEU A 47 11.58 -19.58 7.22
C LEU A 47 13.01 -19.91 6.80
N ALA A 48 13.15 -20.91 5.94
CA ALA A 48 14.44 -21.31 5.38
C ALA A 48 15.12 -20.21 4.53
N VAL A 49 14.47 -19.05 4.38
CA VAL A 49 14.92 -17.88 3.62
C VAL A 49 14.76 -16.63 4.49
N ALA A 50 15.80 -15.80 4.53
CA ALA A 50 15.75 -14.52 5.23
C ALA A 50 14.65 -13.62 4.63
N GLU A 51 13.88 -12.94 5.48
CA GLU A 51 12.87 -11.98 5.05
C GLU A 51 13.50 -10.91 4.16
N LEU A 52 13.08 -10.87 2.90
CA LEU A 52 13.53 -9.87 1.94
C LEU A 52 12.32 -9.29 1.20
N THR A 53 12.27 -7.97 1.16
CA THR A 53 11.38 -7.15 0.33
C THR A 53 12.09 -5.81 0.14
N THR A 54 11.86 -5.20 -1.00
CA THR A 54 12.50 -3.95 -1.41
C THR A 54 11.52 -2.78 -1.45
N ASP A 55 10.25 -3.03 -1.10
CA ASP A 55 9.12 -2.13 -1.26
C ASP A 55 8.13 -2.27 -0.09
N ALA A 56 7.12 -1.41 -0.09
CA ALA A 56 6.00 -1.44 0.84
C ALA A 56 4.69 -1.35 0.08
N ASP A 57 3.68 -2.10 0.51
CA ASP A 57 2.35 -2.09 -0.09
C ASP A 57 1.28 -1.82 0.97
N LEU A 58 0.37 -0.91 0.66
CA LEU A 58 -0.81 -0.59 1.47
C LEU A 58 -2.06 -0.69 0.59
N ALA A 59 -3.12 -1.31 1.10
CA ALA A 59 -4.44 -1.26 0.48
C ALA A 59 -5.31 -0.24 1.20
N ILE A 60 -6.16 0.46 0.43
CA ILE A 60 -7.10 1.46 0.95
C ILE A 60 -8.52 0.87 1.01
N GLY A 61 -9.15 0.93 2.18
CA GLY A 61 -10.58 0.71 2.38
C GLY A 61 -11.37 2.00 2.18
N PRO A 62 -12.01 2.23 1.01
CA PRO A 62 -12.64 3.49 0.65
C PRO A 62 -13.77 3.92 1.60
N GLU A 63 -14.47 2.95 2.19
CA GLU A 63 -15.56 3.17 3.13
C GLU A 63 -15.11 3.81 4.45
N PHE A 64 -13.81 3.76 4.76
CA PHE A 64 -13.22 4.34 5.97
C PHE A 64 -12.35 5.57 5.68
N LEU A 65 -12.17 5.92 4.41
CA LEU A 65 -11.30 7.02 4.00
C LEU A 65 -11.98 8.37 4.25
N ALA A 66 -11.32 9.26 4.99
CA ALA A 66 -11.81 10.62 5.17
C ALA A 66 -11.56 11.46 3.90
N GLU A 67 -12.42 12.43 3.62
CA GLU A 67 -12.27 13.32 2.45
C GLU A 67 -11.04 14.22 2.57
N GLU A 68 -10.73 14.67 3.78
CA GLU A 68 -9.59 15.54 4.09
C GLU A 68 -8.88 15.07 5.38
N PRO A 69 -7.57 15.29 5.51
CA PRO A 69 -6.64 15.85 4.51
C PRO A 69 -6.40 14.90 3.33
N THR A 70 -6.08 15.41 2.13
CA THR A 70 -5.83 14.52 0.97
C THR A 70 -4.61 13.60 1.18
N ILE A 71 -4.69 12.36 0.70
CA ILE A 71 -3.57 11.38 0.73
C ILE A 71 -2.33 11.95 0.04
N GLY A 72 -2.51 12.56 -1.15
CA GLY A 72 -1.41 13.12 -1.92
C GLY A 72 -0.69 14.23 -1.16
N GLY A 73 -1.46 15.20 -0.60
CA GLY A 73 -0.89 16.29 0.17
C GLY A 73 -0.15 15.80 1.43
N LEU A 74 -0.67 14.78 2.11
CA LEU A 74 0.00 14.16 3.24
C LEU A 74 1.35 13.54 2.84
N LEU A 75 1.38 12.72 1.80
CA LEU A 75 2.60 12.05 1.33
C LEU A 75 3.63 13.06 0.81
N GLU A 76 3.22 14.03 0.01
CA GLU A 76 4.11 15.10 -0.48
C GLU A 76 4.70 15.91 0.67
N SER A 77 3.89 16.26 1.69
CA SER A 77 4.37 16.98 2.87
C SER A 77 5.39 16.19 3.71
N HIS A 78 5.41 14.86 3.54
CA HIS A 78 6.37 13.95 4.17
C HIS A 78 7.53 13.55 3.23
N GLY A 79 7.66 14.21 2.07
CA GLY A 79 8.78 14.02 1.15
C GLY A 79 8.67 12.77 0.27
N PHE A 80 7.46 12.25 0.08
CA PHE A 80 7.19 11.23 -0.92
C PHE A 80 6.92 11.88 -2.28
N GLU A 81 7.40 11.23 -3.34
CA GLU A 81 7.20 11.67 -4.71
C GLU A 81 6.28 10.70 -5.46
N LEU A 82 5.19 11.23 -6.03
CA LEU A 82 4.30 10.45 -6.90
C LEU A 82 5.06 10.03 -8.16
N GLN A 83 4.93 8.75 -8.53
CA GLN A 83 5.51 8.19 -9.74
C GLN A 83 4.51 8.22 -10.90
N ASP A 84 4.95 7.80 -12.10
CA ASP A 84 4.12 7.77 -13.32
C ASP A 84 2.80 7.00 -13.13
N ASP A 85 2.82 5.94 -12.32
CA ASP A 85 1.64 5.11 -12.07
C ASP A 85 0.88 5.62 -10.84
N PRO A 86 -0.46 5.78 -10.93
CA PRO A 86 -1.28 6.15 -9.80
C PRO A 86 -1.11 5.17 -8.63
N GLY A 87 -0.99 5.72 -7.42
CA GLY A 87 -0.80 4.93 -6.21
C GLY A 87 0.67 4.57 -5.93
N LYS A 88 1.59 4.69 -6.90
CA LYS A 88 3.01 4.45 -6.66
C LYS A 88 3.70 5.72 -6.19
N TRP A 89 4.24 5.64 -4.99
CA TRP A 89 5.02 6.70 -4.36
C TRP A 89 6.44 6.23 -4.13
N LYS A 90 7.36 7.17 -4.00
CA LYS A 90 8.76 6.90 -3.73
C LYS A 90 9.25 7.76 -2.59
N THR A 91 9.94 7.15 -1.64
CA THR A 91 10.64 7.87 -0.59
C THR A 91 11.87 8.61 -1.15
N HIS A 92 12.37 9.59 -0.41
CA HIS A 92 13.62 10.30 -0.77
C HIS A 92 14.84 9.38 -0.94
N ASP A 93 14.90 8.25 -0.23
CA ASP A 93 15.97 7.25 -0.32
C ASP A 93 15.72 6.17 -1.39
N GLY A 94 14.62 6.31 -2.14
CA GLY A 94 14.34 5.61 -3.37
C GLY A 94 13.56 4.32 -3.24
N VAL A 95 12.95 4.06 -2.08
CA VAL A 95 12.09 2.90 -1.83
C VAL A 95 10.68 3.18 -2.34
N GLN A 96 10.10 2.20 -3.03
CA GLN A 96 8.72 2.31 -3.53
C GLN A 96 7.71 1.98 -2.43
N VAL A 97 6.66 2.79 -2.36
CA VAL A 97 5.45 2.53 -1.56
C VAL A 97 4.24 2.53 -2.49
N ASP A 98 3.57 1.39 -2.64
CA ASP A 98 2.39 1.25 -3.49
C ASP A 98 1.10 1.35 -2.66
N LEU A 99 0.24 2.29 -3.02
CA LEU A 99 -1.13 2.40 -2.52
C LEU A 99 -2.05 1.69 -3.51
N LEU A 100 -2.48 0.48 -3.16
CA LEU A 100 -3.47 -0.27 -3.89
C LEU A 100 -4.85 0.35 -3.65
N VAL A 101 -5.31 1.09 -4.66
CA VAL A 101 -6.58 1.80 -4.62
C VAL A 101 -7.69 0.97 -5.30
N PRO A 102 -8.81 0.67 -4.62
CA PRO A 102 -9.92 -0.05 -5.24
C PRO A 102 -10.56 0.72 -6.39
N ASP A 103 -11.20 -0.02 -7.31
CA ASP A 103 -11.90 0.55 -8.47
C ASP A 103 -12.94 1.61 -8.11
N ALA A 104 -13.58 1.49 -6.95
CA ALA A 104 -14.54 2.46 -6.44
C ALA A 104 -13.96 3.87 -6.28
N LEU A 105 -12.65 3.97 -6.00
CA LEU A 105 -11.90 5.22 -5.94
C LEU A 105 -11.21 5.56 -7.26
N ALA A 106 -10.97 4.57 -8.13
CA ALA A 106 -10.35 4.71 -9.46
C ALA A 106 -11.12 5.70 -10.37
N GLY A 107 -12.45 5.80 -10.23
CA GLY A 107 -13.30 6.62 -11.09
C GLY A 107 -13.48 6.03 -12.51
N PRO A 108 -14.36 6.60 -13.36
CA PRO A 108 -14.54 6.10 -14.72
C PRO A 108 -13.32 6.46 -15.60
N GLY A 109 -12.44 5.47 -15.81
CA GLY A 109 -11.29 5.54 -16.73
C GLY A 109 -9.99 5.00 -16.10
N ARG A 110 -9.02 4.63 -16.95
CA ARG A 110 -7.67 4.16 -16.54
C ARG A 110 -6.76 5.26 -15.97
N ARG A 111 -7.31 6.45 -15.71
CA ARG A 111 -6.59 7.57 -15.11
C ARG A 111 -6.89 7.50 -13.62
N GLY A 112 -5.81 7.50 -12.85
CA GLY A 112 -5.73 7.25 -11.41
C GLY A 112 -6.96 7.54 -10.57
N ALA A 113 -7.05 6.78 -9.47
CA ALA A 113 -8.01 7.07 -8.44
C ALA A 113 -8.10 8.54 -8.14
N ARG A 114 -9.33 9.03 -8.01
CA ARG A 114 -9.66 10.43 -7.71
C ARG A 114 -9.33 10.70 -6.24
N LEU A 115 -8.07 10.46 -5.87
CA LEU A 115 -7.36 11.15 -4.82
C LEU A 115 -7.35 12.60 -5.31
N LEU A 116 -8.08 13.50 -4.67
CA LEU A 116 -8.20 14.89 -5.10
C LEU A 116 -6.79 15.53 -5.13
N ALA A 117 -6.15 15.47 -6.30
CA ALA A 117 -4.87 16.08 -6.57
C ALA A 117 -5.10 17.50 -7.08
N THR A 118 -4.50 18.48 -6.42
CA THR A 118 -4.49 19.87 -6.92
C THR A 118 -3.29 20.06 -7.85
N ALA A 119 -3.58 20.22 -9.16
CA ALA A 119 -2.75 20.69 -10.30
C ALA A 119 -1.45 19.89 -10.62
N SER A 120 -1.06 19.54 -11.86
CA SER A 120 -1.35 20.05 -13.21
C SER A 120 -1.02 19.02 -14.33
N GLU A 121 -1.79 19.07 -15.42
CA GLU A 121 -1.61 18.62 -16.82
C GLU A 121 -0.64 17.50 -17.29
N SER A 122 -1.29 16.40 -17.72
CA SER A 122 -1.16 15.63 -18.98
C SER A 122 0.20 15.19 -19.56
N ARG A 123 0.34 13.87 -19.73
CA ARG A 123 0.88 13.20 -20.95
C ARG A 123 0.36 11.76 -21.03
N ASP A 124 -0.10 11.39 -22.23
CA ASP A 124 -0.85 10.17 -22.52
C ASP A 124 0.09 9.03 -22.95
N ALA A 125 -0.01 7.86 -22.30
CA ALA A 125 0.51 6.57 -22.78
C ALA A 125 -0.26 5.42 -22.10
N PRO A 126 -0.67 4.36 -22.82
CA PRO A 126 -1.42 3.27 -22.23
C PRO A 126 -0.49 2.39 -21.40
N ARG A 127 -0.70 2.34 -20.09
CA ARG A 127 0.00 1.41 -19.18
C ARG A 127 -0.98 0.64 -18.30
N GLU A 128 -0.59 -0.58 -17.97
CA GLU A 128 -1.42 -1.61 -17.33
C GLU A 128 -1.51 -1.35 -15.83
N SER A 129 -2.67 -0.89 -15.36
CA SER A 129 -2.95 -0.67 -13.94
C SER A 129 -3.40 -2.00 -13.32
N LYS A 130 -2.76 -2.41 -12.22
CA LYS A 130 -3.16 -3.57 -11.43
C LYS A 130 -4.36 -3.21 -10.56
N VAL A 131 -5.54 -3.33 -11.15
CA VAL A 131 -6.83 -3.19 -10.48
C VAL A 131 -7.08 -4.40 -9.59
N CYS A 132 -7.44 -4.18 -8.32
CA CYS A 132 -7.87 -5.24 -7.42
C CYS A 132 -9.40 -5.31 -7.40
N SER A 133 -9.99 -6.38 -7.94
CA SER A 133 -11.44 -6.58 -7.95
C SER A 133 -11.94 -6.93 -6.55
N SER A 134 -12.84 -6.13 -5.97
CA SER A 134 -13.53 -6.43 -4.71
C SER A 134 -14.71 -7.38 -4.94
N THR A 135 -14.45 -8.62 -5.33
CA THR A 135 -15.49 -9.67 -5.22
C THR A 135 -15.36 -10.30 -3.83
N PRO A 136 -16.36 -10.19 -2.94
CA PRO A 136 -16.30 -10.86 -1.66
C PRO A 136 -16.27 -12.38 -1.88
N MET A 137 -15.26 -13.06 -1.35
CA MET A 137 -15.28 -14.52 -1.27
C MET A 137 -16.39 -14.93 -0.32
N ALA A 138 -17.37 -15.69 -0.83
CA ALA A 138 -18.46 -16.23 -0.04
C ALA A 138 -17.89 -17.14 1.06
N THR A 139 -18.04 -16.73 2.33
CA THR A 139 -17.73 -17.58 3.48
C THR A 139 -18.84 -18.63 3.62
N GLY A 140 -18.54 -19.88 3.25
CA GLY A 140 -19.41 -21.03 3.52
C GLY A 140 -19.45 -21.35 5.02
N PRO A 141 -20.54 -21.95 5.53
CA PRO A 141 -20.70 -22.23 6.96
C PRO A 141 -19.79 -23.38 7.39
N TRP A 142 -18.90 -23.10 8.36
CA TRP A 142 -18.17 -24.14 9.08
C TRP A 142 -19.11 -24.73 10.12
N ALA A 143 -19.53 -25.98 9.91
CA ALA A 143 -20.30 -26.74 10.88
C ALA A 143 -19.40 -27.14 12.05
N HIS A 144 -19.77 -26.72 13.27
CA HIS A 144 -19.24 -27.29 14.50
C HIS A 144 -20.04 -28.54 14.84
N ASP A 145 -19.49 -29.72 14.59
CA ASP A 145 -19.94 -30.92 15.27
C ASP A 145 -19.27 -30.97 16.64
N ALA A 146 -20.07 -30.66 17.67
CA ALA A 146 -19.77 -30.97 19.05
C ALA A 146 -20.46 -32.28 19.41
N THR A 147 -19.70 -33.34 19.66
CA THR A 147 -20.01 -34.33 20.70
C THR A 147 -18.71 -34.92 21.23
#